data_AF-A0A292ZJ64-F1
#
_entry.id   AF-A0A292ZJ64-F1
#
_cell.length_a   1.000
_cell.length_b   1.000
_cell.length_c   1.000
_cell.angle_alpha   90.00
_cell.angle_beta   90.00
_cell.angle_gamma   90.00
#
_symmetry.space_group_name_H-M   'P 1'
#
loop_
_entity.id
_entity.type
_entity.pdbx_description
1 polymer ?
#
loop_
_entity_poly.entity_id
_entity_poly.type
_entity_poly.pdbx_seq_one_letter_code
_entity_poly.pdbx_strand_id
1 'polypeptide(L)'
;MWSYDFVEDQTHNGRKFRMLNIIDEFSRECLAMVPLRRFRSNDVIDVLTDLFIEHGPPEHIRSDNVLCWESVAGKCQQVSLRRR
;
A
#
# COMPACT_ATOMS: atom_id res chain seq x y z
N MET A 1 -3.06 -7.87 -10.23
CA MET A 1 -2.45 -6.53 -10.09
C MET A 1 -2.67 -6.11 -8.66
N TRP A 2 -1.62 -5.77 -7.92
CA TRP A 2 -1.79 -5.43 -6.51
C TRP A 2 -1.99 -3.94 -6.35
N SER A 3 -2.91 -3.57 -5.47
CA SER A 3 -3.17 -2.19 -5.09
C SER A 3 -3.04 -2.08 -3.59
N TYR A 4 -2.21 -1.13 -3.14
CA TYR A 4 -2.06 -0.83 -1.73
C TYR A 4 -2.54 0.59 -1.40
N ASP A 5 -3.17 0.72 -0.25
CA ASP A 5 -3.82 1.94 0.23
C ASP A 5 -3.49 2.19 1.72
N PHE A 6 -3.49 3.47 2.12
CA PHE A 6 -3.27 3.89 3.49
C PHE A 6 -4.50 4.60 4.05
N VAL A 7 -5.14 3.99 5.05
CA VAL A 7 -6.26 4.59 5.77
C VAL A 7 -5.75 5.22 7.07
N GLU A 8 -5.86 6.54 7.23
CA GLU A 8 -5.60 7.22 8.51
C GLU A 8 -6.90 7.28 9.32
N ASP A 9 -6.85 6.79 10.56
CA ASP A 9 -7.98 6.83 11.48
C ASP A 9 -7.52 7.21 12.90
N GLN A 10 -8.46 7.57 13.75
CA GLN A 10 -8.22 8.08 15.10
C GLN A 10 -8.95 7.23 16.12
N THR A 11 -8.21 6.71 17.09
CA THR A 11 -8.83 6.07 18.25
C THR A 11 -9.65 7.09 19.04
N HIS A 12 -10.65 6.59 19.78
CA HIS A 12 -11.47 7.39 20.71
C HIS A 12 -10.63 8.24 21.69
N ASN A 13 -9.39 7.81 21.99
CA ASN A 13 -8.46 8.54 22.86
C ASN A 13 -7.68 9.65 22.12
N GLY A 14 -8.08 10.04 20.90
CA GLY A 14 -7.45 11.07 20.07
C GLY A 14 -6.09 10.67 19.49
N ARG A 15 -5.70 9.40 19.57
CA ARG A 15 -4.43 8.91 19.01
C ARG A 15 -4.66 8.43 17.59
N LYS A 16 -3.98 9.08 16.64
CA LYS A 16 -3.95 8.71 15.22
C LYS A 16 -3.19 7.42 15.00
N PHE A 17 -3.69 6.60 14.09
CA PHE A 17 -2.97 5.46 13.53
C PHE A 17 -3.26 5.38 12.03
N ARG A 18 -2.46 4.61 11.31
CA ARG A 18 -2.65 4.34 9.90
C ARG A 18 -2.81 2.84 9.70
N MET A 19 -3.56 2.45 8.69
CA MET A 19 -3.70 1.06 8.28
C MET A 19 -3.22 0.94 6.85
N LEU A 20 -2.30 0.02 6.59
CA LEU A 20 -1.90 -0.37 5.25
C LEU A 20 -2.79 -1.52 4.81
N ASN A 21 -3.52 -1.31 3.73
CA ASN A 21 -4.35 -2.32 3.09
C ASN A 21 -3.71 -2.71 1.77
N ILE A 22 -3.55 -4.01 1.53
CA ILE A 22 -3.05 -4.54 0.26
C ILE A 22 -4.10 -5.48 -0.30
N ILE A 23 -4.54 -5.19 -1.51
CA ILE A 23 -5.61 -5.92 -2.21
C ILE A 23 -5.04 -6.43 -3.53
N ASP A 24 -5.32 -7.68 -3.86
CA ASP A 24 -5.11 -8.17 -5.22
C ASP A 24 -6.34 -7.92 -6.07
N GLU A 25 -6.22 -7.11 -7.11
CA GLU A 25 -7.31 -6.84 -8.06
C GLU A 25 -7.69 -8.06 -8.89
N PHE A 26 -6.80 -9.05 -9.04
CA PHE A 26 -7.08 -10.25 -9.82
C PHE A 26 -8.03 -11.18 -9.08
N SER A 27 -7.70 -11.53 -7.83
CA SER A 27 -8.58 -12.35 -6.97
C SER A 27 -9.65 -11.55 -6.24
N ARG A 28 -9.54 -10.21 -6.21
CA ARG A 28 -10.33 -9.31 -5.32
C ARG A 28 -10.24 -9.69 -3.84
N GLU A 29 -9.12 -10.25 -3.44
CA GLU A 29 -8.85 -10.68 -2.07
C GLU A 29 -8.00 -9.66 -1.32
N CYS A 30 -8.30 -9.47 -0.04
CA CYS A 30 -7.48 -8.66 0.85
C CYS A 30 -6.29 -9.52 1.29
N LEU A 31 -5.10 -9.19 0.81
CA LEU A 31 -3.86 -9.91 1.08
C LEU A 31 -3.33 -9.59 2.49
N ALA A 32 -3.34 -8.31 2.85
CA ALA A 32 -2.86 -7.86 4.13
C ALA A 32 -3.59 -6.59 4.60
N MET A 33 -3.89 -6.54 5.90
CA MET A 33 -4.37 -5.35 6.59
C MET A 33 -3.54 -5.18 7.86
N VAL A 34 -2.68 -4.17 7.88
CA VAL A 34 -1.73 -3.95 8.97
C VAL A 34 -1.99 -2.59 9.61
N PRO A 35 -2.48 -2.51 10.86
CA PRO A 35 -2.64 -1.25 11.57
C PRO A 35 -1.36 -0.88 12.33
N LEU A 36 -0.72 0.24 11.97
CA LEU A 36 0.44 0.78 12.67
C LEU A 36 0.26 2.25 13.05
N ARG A 37 0.80 2.63 14.21
CA ARG A 37 0.78 4.04 14.66
C ARG A 37 1.70 4.93 13.84
N ARG A 38 2.81 4.38 13.36
CA ARG A 38 3.75 5.02 12.43
C ARG A 38 4.24 3.96 11.48
N PHE A 39 4.00 4.16 10.18
CA PHE A 39 4.62 3.35 9.15
C PHE A 39 6.03 3.85 8.86
N ARG A 40 7.00 2.96 8.91
CA ARG A 40 8.31 3.12 8.30
C ARG A 40 8.30 2.45 6.93
N SER A 41 9.20 2.86 6.05
CA SER A 41 9.37 2.21 4.75
C SER A 41 9.67 0.72 4.89
N ASN A 42 10.44 0.32 5.91
CA ASN A 42 10.74 -1.09 6.17
C ASN A 42 9.48 -1.90 6.50
N ASP A 43 8.54 -1.37 7.29
CA ASP A 43 7.34 -2.12 7.66
C ASP A 43 6.50 -2.48 6.42
N VAL A 44 6.47 -1.58 5.42
CA VAL A 44 5.80 -1.84 4.14
C VAL A 44 6.53 -2.89 3.31
N ILE A 45 7.87 -2.84 3.29
CA ILE A 45 8.71 -3.80 2.56
C ILE A 45 8.58 -5.20 3.15
N ASP A 46 8.57 -5.32 4.48
CA ASP A 46 8.44 -6.60 5.17
C ASP A 46 7.10 -7.26 4.82
N VAL A 47 6.00 -6.51 4.89
CA VAL A 47 4.66 -7.01 4.50
C VAL A 47 4.61 -7.40 3.03
N LEU A 48 5.17 -6.60 2.13
CA LEU A 48 5.22 -6.96 0.70
C LEU A 48 6.07 -8.19 0.44
N THR A 49 7.16 -8.37 1.21
CA THR A 49 8.05 -9.52 1.10
C THR A 49 7.35 -10.81 1.52
N ASP A 50 6.62 -10.78 2.64
CA ASP A 50 5.82 -11.91 3.11
C ASP A 50 4.77 -12.29 2.04
N LEU A 51 4.09 -11.30 1.47
CA LEU A 51 3.12 -11.53 0.40
C LEU A 51 3.76 -12.09 -0.88
N PHE A 52 4.98 -11.69 -1.22
CA PHE A 52 5.71 -12.26 -2.36
C PHE A 52 6.05 -13.74 -2.14
N ILE A 53 6.27 -14.17 -0.90
CA ILE A 53 6.52 -15.58 -0.58
C ILE A 53 5.22 -16.38 -0.66
N GLU A 54 4.12 -15.83 -0.16
CA GLU A 54 2.83 -16.54 -0.09
C GLU A 54 2.13 -16.65 -1.45
N HIS A 55 2.07 -15.54 -2.21
CA HIS A 55 1.30 -15.47 -3.46
C HIS A 55 2.18 -15.40 -4.72
N GLY A 56 3.49 -15.23 -4.55
CA GLY A 56 4.41 -14.96 -5.65
C GLY A 56 4.49 -13.47 -6.02
N PRO A 57 5.45 -13.10 -6.88
CA PRO A 57 5.64 -11.71 -7.28
C PRO A 57 4.52 -11.24 -8.22
N PRO A 58 3.84 -10.12 -7.92
CA PRO A 58 2.82 -9.55 -8.79
C PRO A 58 3.45 -8.99 -10.06
N GLU A 59 2.67 -8.99 -11.14
CA GLU A 59 3.09 -8.35 -12.40
C GLU A 59 3.13 -6.82 -12.29
N HIS A 60 2.34 -6.24 -11.39
CA HIS A 60 2.24 -4.80 -11.22
C HIS A 60 1.71 -4.44 -9.82
N ILE A 61 2.31 -3.43 -9.19
CA ILE A 61 1.89 -2.87 -7.91
C ILE A 61 1.49 -1.41 -8.11
N ARG A 62 0.31 -1.02 -7.66
CA ARG A 62 -0.22 0.34 -7.70
C ARG A 62 -0.31 0.90 -6.29
N SER A 63 0.22 2.11 -6.13
CA SER A 63 0.03 2.93 -4.93
C SER A 63 -1.16 3.84 -5.15
N ASP A 64 -2.19 3.80 -4.30
CA ASP A 64 -3.33 4.73 -4.41
C ASP A 64 -3.16 6.01 -3.57
N ASN A 65 -1.97 6.22 -2.99
CA ASN A 65 -1.75 7.35 -2.10
C ASN A 65 -1.52 8.67 -2.88
N VAL A 66 -2.60 9.36 -3.25
CA VAL A 66 -2.58 10.68 -3.93
C VAL A 66 -2.35 11.86 -2.96
N LEU A 67 -2.08 11.59 -1.69
CA LEU A 67 -1.87 12.62 -0.66
C LEU A 67 -0.43 12.48 -0.14
N CYS A 68 0.57 13.13 -0.73
CA CYS A 68 0.74 14.57 -0.79
C CYS A 68 1.77 14.90 -1.90
N TRP A 69 1.32 15.38 -3.06
CA TRP A 69 2.07 16.35 -3.90
C TRP A 69 1.19 16.99 -5.00
N GLU A 70 -0.04 16.52 -5.24
CA GLU A 70 -0.96 17.14 -6.20
C GLU A 70 -1.83 18.24 -5.56
N SER A 71 -1.17 19.30 -5.12
CA SER A 71 -1.73 20.64 -5.32
C SER A 71 -0.92 21.47 -6.31
N VAL A 72 0.11 20.90 -6.99
CA VAL A 72 0.92 21.68 -7.95
C VAL A 72 1.20 21.01 -9.31
N ALA A 73 1.10 19.70 -9.52
CA ALA A 73 1.38 19.17 -10.88
C ALA A 73 0.67 17.85 -11.17
N GLY A 74 -0.30 17.90 -12.10
CA GLY A 74 -0.97 16.72 -12.65
C GLY A 74 0.01 15.77 -13.33
N LYS A 75 0.40 14.70 -12.63
CA LYS A 75 1.08 13.52 -13.17
C LYS A 75 0.92 12.36 -12.17
N CYS A 76 -0.12 11.57 -12.39
CA CYS A 76 -0.27 10.24 -11.81
C CYS A 76 0.87 9.35 -12.36
N GLN A 77 1.94 9.16 -11.57
CA GLN A 77 3.04 8.28 -11.95
C GLN A 77 2.71 6.83 -11.61
N GLN A 78 2.36 6.07 -12.63
CA GLN A 78 2.31 4.61 -12.57
C GLN A 78 3.74 4.07 -12.55
N VAL A 79 4.19 3.53 -11.41
CA VAL A 79 5.49 2.85 -11.32
C VAL A 79 5.34 1.45 -11.94
N SER A 80 5.56 1.36 -13.25
CA SER A 80 5.69 0.08 -13.94
C SER A 80 7.08 -0.50 -13.65
N LEU A 81 7.14 -1.53 -12.81
CA LEU A 81 8.30 -2.42 -12.72
C LEU A 81 8.38 -3.25 -14.01
N ARG A 82 9.03 -2.71 -15.04
CA ARG A 82 9.44 -3.48 -16.23
C ARG A 82 10.52 -4.47 -15.79
N ARG A 83 10.16 -5.75 -15.67
CA ARG A 83 11.13 -6.85 -15.69
C ARG A 83 11.89 -6.82 -17.01
N ARG A 84 13.23 -6.83 -16.94
CA ARG A 84 14.09 -7.22 -18.07
C ARG A 84 14.18 -8.73 -18.12
#